data_AF-A0A9D5GPG2-F1
#
_entry.id   AF-A0A9D5GPG2-F1
#
_cell.length_a   1.000
_cell.length_b   1.000
_cell.length_c   1.000
_cell.angle_alpha   90.00
_cell.angle_beta   90.00
_cell.angle_gamma   90.00
#
_symmetry.space_group_name_H-M   'P 1'
#
loop_
_entity.id
_entity.type
_entity.pdbx_description
1 polymer ?
#
loop_
_entity_poly.entity_id
_entity_poly.type
_entity_poly.pdbx_seq_one_letter_code
_entity_poly.pdbx_strand_id
1 'polypeptide(L)'
;MFDNLSVKLDKAFKTLKGQGQITEINIATTVKEIRRALVDADVNYKVAKEVTDKIKDEALGRDVLISVSPGQLLTKIVSEELTKLMGEQNVPINLEGNPNIILVSGLQGSGKTTFTGKLANLLKKQGRTVLLAACDIYRPAAIDQLKVLGEQVGVEAYAEPENKDAVKIAKNAIKFAKDNGRKTLIMDTAGRLAVDEQMMNEISELKKAVNPAETLFVVDSMTGQDAVNTAAVFNERLDFDGVVLTKLDGDTRGGAALSIRKQVEKPIKYISTGEKMDAIDLFHPDRMANRILGMGDVVSLVERAQQAYDEEEAKRINKKIRNNQFGFDEFLKQMEQMKKMGNIKDLIGMIPGVGKAMKDIDIDDDSLKPIEAIIKSMTPKERTHPEILNGTRKQRIAKGSGTSVQEVNQLLRQFEQMRKMMKMMNKSGGKKVLANMLGGMG
;
A
#
# COMPACT_ATOMS: atom_id res chain seq x y z
N MET A 1 14.66 11.85 6.43
CA MET A 1 14.72 11.80 7.91
C MET A 1 13.49 11.14 8.57
N PHE A 2 12.53 10.59 7.81
CA PHE A 2 11.70 9.43 8.22
C PHE A 2 12.55 8.24 8.72
N ASP A 3 13.83 8.25 8.37
CA ASP A 3 14.86 7.24 8.61
C ASP A 3 15.04 6.85 10.08
N ASN A 4 14.69 7.67 11.08
CA ASN A 4 14.97 7.31 12.47
C ASN A 4 14.08 6.18 13.02
N LEU A 5 12.80 6.12 12.59
CA LEU A 5 11.90 5.03 12.97
C LEU A 5 12.28 3.76 12.21
N SER A 6 12.47 3.88 10.89
CA SER A 6 12.90 2.76 10.05
C SER A 6 14.26 2.20 10.51
N VAL A 7 15.25 3.04 10.86
CA VAL A 7 16.57 2.59 11.38
C VAL A 7 16.45 1.86 12.72
N LYS A 8 15.54 2.30 13.60
CA LYS A 8 15.29 1.62 14.88
C LYS A 8 14.59 0.27 14.66
N LEU A 9 13.63 0.22 13.73
CA LEU A 9 12.96 -1.02 13.35
C LEU A 9 13.93 -1.98 12.64
N ASP A 10 14.78 -1.49 11.73
CA ASP A 10 15.87 -2.22 11.09
C ASP A 10 16.81 -2.86 12.12
N LYS A 11 17.16 -2.12 13.17
CA LYS A 11 17.98 -2.63 14.27
C LYS A 11 17.27 -3.78 15.00
N ALA A 12 15.97 -3.63 15.26
CA ALA A 12 15.17 -4.67 15.89
C ALA A 12 15.03 -5.93 15.02
N PHE A 13 14.92 -5.76 13.71
CA PHE A 13 14.85 -6.86 12.75
C PHE A 13 16.22 -7.54 12.51
N LYS A 14 17.34 -6.81 12.61
CA LYS A 14 18.69 -7.39 12.50
C LYS A 14 18.98 -8.42 13.60
N THR A 15 18.49 -8.19 14.82
CA THR A 15 18.63 -9.14 15.95
C THR A 15 17.98 -10.50 15.64
N LEU A 16 16.87 -10.52 14.89
CA LEU A 16 16.17 -11.74 14.48
C LEU A 16 16.80 -12.44 13.26
N LYS A 17 17.49 -11.70 12.39
CA LYS A 17 18.00 -12.22 11.11
C LYS A 17 19.03 -13.34 11.26
N GLY A 18 19.68 -13.45 12.42
CA GLY A 18 20.66 -14.50 12.74
C GLY A 18 20.06 -15.79 13.32
N GLN A 19 18.75 -15.87 13.52
CA GLN A 19 18.09 -17.00 14.18
C GLN A 19 17.17 -17.73 13.20
N GLY A 20 17.32 -19.05 13.09
CA GLY A 20 16.58 -19.88 12.12
C GLY A 20 15.12 -20.17 12.46
N GLN A 21 14.66 -19.80 13.67
CA GLN A 21 13.29 -20.01 14.14
C GLN A 21 12.81 -18.85 15.00
N ILE A 22 11.50 -18.58 14.92
CA ILE A 22 10.80 -17.65 15.79
C ILE A 22 10.60 -18.34 17.15
N THR A 23 11.17 -17.78 18.22
CA THR A 23 10.94 -18.24 19.60
C THR A 23 10.29 -17.13 20.41
N GLU A 24 9.59 -17.49 21.48
CA GLU A 24 8.89 -16.53 22.34
C GLU A 24 9.83 -15.47 22.94
N ILE A 25 11.06 -15.86 23.29
CA ILE A 25 12.09 -14.97 23.84
C ILE A 25 12.54 -13.93 22.80
N ASN A 26 12.75 -14.39 21.55
CA ASN A 26 13.21 -13.53 20.46
C ASN A 26 12.12 -12.53 20.06
N ILE A 27 10.87 -12.99 19.95
CA ILE A 27 9.71 -12.11 19.68
C ILE A 27 9.57 -11.06 20.78
N ALA A 28 9.60 -11.48 22.06
CA ALA A 28 9.41 -10.55 23.18
C ALA A 28 10.44 -9.41 23.17
N THR A 29 11.69 -9.71 22.81
CA THR A 29 12.75 -8.71 22.72
C THR A 29 12.50 -7.74 21.55
N THR A 30 12.19 -8.25 20.36
CA THR A 30 11.92 -7.41 19.19
C THR A 30 10.66 -6.57 19.35
N VAL A 31 9.59 -7.13 19.90
CA VAL A 31 8.32 -6.42 20.18
C VAL A 31 8.55 -5.26 21.14
N LYS A 32 9.43 -5.42 22.14
CA LYS A 32 9.80 -4.33 23.07
C LYS A 32 10.54 -3.20 22.35
N GLU A 33 11.43 -3.52 21.41
CA GLU A 33 12.14 -2.52 20.61
C GLU A 33 11.21 -1.80 19.64
N ILE A 34 10.30 -2.52 18.97
CA ILE A 34 9.25 -1.95 18.13
C ILE A 34 8.38 -0.99 18.94
N ARG A 35 7.95 -1.40 20.15
CA ARG A 35 7.16 -0.54 21.06
C ARG A 35 7.89 0.75 21.38
N ARG A 36 9.18 0.66 21.74
CA ARG A 36 10.01 1.83 22.03
C ARG A 36 10.12 2.73 20.80
N ALA A 37 10.30 2.16 19.62
CA ALA A 37 10.39 2.91 18.38
C ALA A 37 9.08 3.66 18.06
N LEU A 38 7.92 3.01 18.26
CA LEU A 38 6.60 3.65 18.09
C LEU A 38 6.39 4.80 19.10
N VAL A 39 6.73 4.60 20.37
CA VAL A 39 6.61 5.64 21.40
C VAL A 39 7.56 6.81 21.11
N ASP A 40 8.80 6.52 20.72
CA ASP A 40 9.74 7.54 20.27
C ASP A 40 9.18 8.28 19.04
N ALA A 41 8.31 7.65 18.25
CA ALA A 41 7.65 8.24 17.10
C ALA A 41 6.37 9.04 17.41
N ASP A 42 6.20 9.47 18.67
CA ASP A 42 5.03 10.17 19.17
C ASP A 42 3.72 9.39 18.98
N VAL A 43 3.79 8.06 18.90
CA VAL A 43 2.60 7.19 19.03
C VAL A 43 2.22 7.10 20.50
N ASN A 44 0.92 7.20 20.77
CA ASN A 44 0.40 7.07 22.14
C ASN A 44 0.85 5.73 22.76
N TYR A 45 1.35 5.74 24.00
CA TYR A 45 1.85 4.53 24.66
C TYR A 45 0.80 3.41 24.72
N LYS A 46 -0.47 3.72 24.97
CA LYS A 46 -1.55 2.73 25.01
C LYS A 46 -1.75 2.09 23.64
N VAL A 47 -1.75 2.89 22.59
CA VAL A 47 -1.86 2.43 21.20
C VAL A 47 -0.65 1.57 20.85
N ALA A 48 0.57 2.07 21.07
CA ALA A 48 1.82 1.34 20.81
C ALA A 48 1.84 -0.02 21.54
N LYS A 49 1.39 -0.06 22.80
CA LYS A 49 1.26 -1.31 23.57
C LYS A 49 0.28 -2.27 22.89
N GLU A 50 -0.94 -1.82 22.59
CA GLU A 50 -1.97 -2.64 21.93
C GLU A 50 -1.48 -3.22 20.60
N VAL A 51 -0.85 -2.40 19.74
CA VAL A 51 -0.28 -2.85 18.46
C VAL A 51 0.73 -3.97 18.69
N THR A 52 1.66 -3.74 19.62
CA THR A 52 2.78 -4.66 19.86
C THR A 52 2.34 -5.96 20.54
N ASP A 53 1.30 -5.93 21.36
CA ASP A 53 0.71 -7.13 21.95
C ASP A 53 0.02 -7.97 20.86
N LYS A 54 -0.73 -7.35 19.93
CA LYS A 54 -1.29 -8.05 18.77
C LYS A 54 -0.24 -8.64 17.83
N ILE A 55 0.84 -7.90 17.56
CA ILE A 55 1.98 -8.39 16.76
C ILE A 55 2.59 -9.63 17.44
N LYS A 56 2.72 -9.63 18.77
CA LYS A 56 3.25 -10.79 19.52
C LYS A 56 2.35 -12.01 19.32
N ASP A 57 1.04 -11.85 19.49
CA ASP A 57 0.08 -12.95 19.39
C ASP A 57 0.03 -13.52 17.97
N GLU A 58 -0.01 -12.66 16.94
CA GLU A 58 0.05 -13.08 15.53
C GLU A 58 1.39 -13.75 15.17
N ALA A 59 2.52 -13.26 15.69
CA ALA A 59 3.83 -13.85 15.43
C ALA A 59 4.03 -15.22 16.07
N LEU A 60 3.38 -15.50 17.20
CA LEU A 60 3.38 -16.82 17.85
C LEU A 60 2.45 -17.82 17.15
N GLY A 61 1.38 -17.33 16.51
CA GLY A 61 0.37 -18.17 15.85
C GLY A 61 0.67 -18.53 14.39
N ARG A 62 1.64 -17.85 13.73
CA ARG A 62 2.02 -18.12 12.34
C ARG A 62 3.25 -19.02 12.25
N ASP A 63 3.11 -20.15 11.55
CA ASP A 63 4.26 -20.99 11.19
C ASP A 63 5.19 -20.23 10.24
N VAL A 64 6.50 -20.31 10.50
CA VAL A 64 7.51 -19.76 9.59
C VAL A 64 7.53 -20.61 8.32
N LEU A 65 7.04 -20.04 7.23
CA LEU A 65 7.18 -20.66 5.91
C LEU A 65 8.65 -20.87 5.59
N ILE A 66 9.00 -22.07 5.11
CA ILE A 66 10.39 -22.51 4.86
C ILE A 66 11.13 -21.56 3.89
N SER A 67 10.40 -20.80 3.07
CA SER A 67 10.90 -19.87 2.06
C SER A 67 11.14 -18.43 2.56
N VAL A 68 10.73 -18.08 3.77
CA VAL A 68 10.78 -16.70 4.29
C VAL A 68 11.56 -16.64 5.59
N SER A 69 12.50 -15.71 5.70
CA SER A 69 13.25 -15.54 6.95
C SER A 69 12.33 -15.02 8.07
N PRO A 70 12.53 -15.43 9.34
CA PRO A 70 11.79 -14.95 10.50
C PRO A 70 11.64 -13.42 10.58
N GLY A 71 12.71 -12.68 10.24
CA GLY A 71 12.68 -11.23 10.22
C GLY A 71 11.70 -10.65 9.21
N GLN A 72 11.65 -11.21 7.98
CA GLN A 72 10.73 -10.76 6.94
C GLN A 72 9.27 -11.08 7.28
N LEU A 73 9.02 -12.25 7.88
CA LEU A 73 7.68 -12.60 8.37
C LEU A 73 7.22 -11.61 9.43
N LEU A 74 8.08 -11.25 10.39
CA LEU A 74 7.74 -10.28 11.41
C LEU A 74 7.51 -8.88 10.80
N THR A 75 8.34 -8.43 9.86
CA THR A 75 8.11 -7.17 9.14
C THR A 75 6.75 -7.15 8.46
N LYS A 76 6.33 -8.28 7.84
CA LYS A 76 5.01 -8.41 7.25
C LYS A 76 3.89 -8.28 8.29
N ILE A 77 3.98 -9.00 9.40
CA ILE A 77 2.99 -8.94 10.49
C ILE A 77 2.87 -7.50 11.02
N VAL A 78 4.00 -6.82 11.21
CA VAL A 78 4.00 -5.41 11.65
C VAL A 78 3.33 -4.52 10.60
N SER A 79 3.64 -4.68 9.30
CA SER A 79 3.03 -3.88 8.23
C SER A 79 1.52 -4.07 8.16
N GLU A 80 1.06 -5.33 8.24
CA GLU A 80 -0.36 -5.68 8.25
C GLU A 80 -1.06 -5.03 9.45
N GLU A 81 -0.50 -5.13 10.66
CA GLU A 81 -1.13 -4.58 11.85
C GLU A 81 -1.15 -3.04 11.85
N LEU A 82 -0.09 -2.39 11.37
CA LEU A 82 -0.07 -0.93 11.17
C LEU A 82 -1.10 -0.50 10.11
N THR A 83 -1.25 -1.26 9.03
CA THR A 83 -2.25 -1.00 7.97
C THR A 83 -3.67 -1.13 8.50
N LYS A 84 -3.96 -2.18 9.29
CA LYS A 84 -5.26 -2.38 9.94
C LYS A 84 -5.61 -1.20 10.85
N LEU A 85 -4.67 -0.77 11.67
CA LEU A 85 -4.88 0.37 12.58
C LEU A 85 -5.14 1.69 11.86
N MET A 86 -4.61 1.86 10.64
CA MET A 86 -4.83 3.05 9.82
C MET A 86 -6.15 3.02 9.03
N GLY A 87 -6.84 1.89 8.96
CA GLY A 87 -8.18 1.77 8.36
C GLY A 87 -8.31 0.85 7.15
N GLU A 88 -7.31 0.00 6.87
CA GLU A 88 -7.27 -1.06 5.84
C GLU A 88 -7.41 -0.62 4.37
N GLN A 89 -8.31 0.31 4.07
CA GLN A 89 -8.61 0.79 2.73
C GLN A 89 -8.66 2.31 2.66
N ASN A 90 -8.45 2.83 1.46
CA ASN A 90 -8.67 4.24 1.14
C ASN A 90 -10.17 4.56 1.19
N VAL A 91 -10.54 5.62 1.90
CA VAL A 91 -11.91 6.15 1.93
C VAL A 91 -11.96 7.48 1.15
N PRO A 92 -12.67 7.55 0.02
CA PRO A 92 -12.77 8.77 -0.75
C PRO A 92 -13.61 9.84 -0.03
N ILE A 93 -13.49 11.08 -0.51
CA ILE A 93 -14.33 12.19 -0.07
C ILE A 93 -15.76 12.02 -0.62
N ASN A 94 -16.75 12.29 0.21
CA ASN A 94 -18.15 12.33 -0.17
C ASN A 94 -18.41 13.61 -0.99
N LEU A 95 -18.93 13.40 -2.20
CA LEU A 95 -19.28 14.45 -3.14
C LEU A 95 -20.73 14.30 -3.59
N GLU A 96 -21.63 14.03 -2.63
CA GLU A 96 -23.08 14.00 -2.85
C GLU A 96 -23.74 15.37 -2.62
N GLY A 97 -24.65 15.75 -3.53
CA GLY A 97 -25.33 17.05 -3.54
C GLY A 97 -25.03 17.92 -4.77
N ASN A 98 -25.72 19.08 -4.83
CA ASN A 98 -25.49 20.09 -5.86
C ASN A 98 -25.97 21.49 -5.39
N PRO A 99 -25.07 22.39 -4.96
CA PRO A 99 -23.63 22.18 -4.81
C PRO A 99 -23.29 21.23 -3.67
N ASN A 100 -22.18 20.49 -3.81
CA ASN A 100 -21.56 19.79 -2.67
C ASN A 100 -20.91 20.78 -1.75
N ILE A 101 -21.18 20.69 -0.47
CA ILE A 101 -20.60 21.58 0.53
C ILE A 101 -19.57 20.78 1.34
N ILE A 102 -18.31 21.24 1.30
CA ILE A 102 -17.20 20.69 2.08
C ILE A 102 -16.82 21.73 3.13
N LEU A 103 -16.92 21.36 4.41
CA LEU A 103 -16.55 22.23 5.53
C LEU A 103 -15.14 21.86 6.02
N VAL A 104 -14.20 22.79 5.95
CA VAL A 104 -12.82 22.59 6.40
C VAL A 104 -12.61 23.22 7.77
N SER A 105 -12.39 22.37 8.77
CA SER A 105 -12.21 22.72 10.18
C SER A 105 -10.85 22.26 10.70
N GLY A 106 -10.41 22.75 11.86
CA GLY A 106 -9.16 22.33 12.48
C GLY A 106 -8.46 23.40 13.31
N LEU A 107 -7.33 23.02 13.88
CA LEU A 107 -6.52 23.87 14.75
C LEU A 107 -5.98 25.11 14.03
N GLN A 108 -5.63 26.13 14.81
CA GLN A 108 -4.82 27.24 14.30
C GLN A 108 -3.47 26.73 13.81
N GLY A 109 -3.01 27.21 12.64
CA GLY A 109 -1.71 26.82 12.09
C GLY A 109 -1.64 25.42 11.47
N SER A 110 -2.74 24.64 11.45
CA SER A 110 -2.75 23.29 10.87
C SER A 110 -2.72 23.23 9.34
N GLY A 111 -2.72 24.37 8.66
CA GLY A 111 -2.68 24.45 7.19
C GLY A 111 -4.04 24.36 6.50
N LYS A 112 -5.16 24.66 7.18
CA LYS A 112 -6.53 24.68 6.62
C LYS A 112 -6.65 25.43 5.29
N THR A 113 -6.31 26.72 5.29
CA THR A 113 -6.42 27.59 4.10
C THR A 113 -5.58 27.07 2.92
N THR A 114 -4.35 26.62 3.20
CA THR A 114 -3.49 26.00 2.18
C THR A 114 -4.06 24.68 1.66
N PHE A 115 -4.57 23.82 2.55
CA PHE A 115 -5.24 22.58 2.19
C PHE A 115 -6.49 22.84 1.33
N THR A 116 -7.28 23.85 1.67
CA THR A 116 -8.46 24.28 0.91
C THR A 116 -8.09 24.62 -0.54
N GLY A 117 -7.01 25.38 -0.77
CA GLY A 117 -6.49 25.66 -2.11
C GLY A 117 -6.03 24.40 -2.87
N LYS A 118 -5.32 23.50 -2.18
CA LYS A 118 -4.87 22.22 -2.77
C LYS A 118 -6.04 21.31 -3.14
N LEU A 119 -7.03 21.18 -2.27
CA LEU A 119 -8.23 20.39 -2.52
C LEU A 119 -9.01 20.97 -3.70
N ALA A 120 -9.13 22.29 -3.79
CA ALA A 120 -9.75 22.95 -4.95
C ALA A 120 -9.02 22.64 -6.25
N ASN A 121 -7.69 22.68 -6.26
CA ASN A 121 -6.87 22.30 -7.42
C ASN A 121 -7.08 20.85 -7.82
N LEU A 122 -7.09 19.92 -6.85
CA LEU A 122 -7.31 18.50 -7.08
C LEU A 122 -8.69 18.24 -7.70
N LEU A 123 -9.76 18.80 -7.12
CA LEU A 123 -11.13 18.63 -7.62
C LEU A 123 -11.33 19.30 -8.99
N LYS A 124 -10.67 20.43 -9.24
CA LYS A 124 -10.67 21.07 -10.56
C LYS A 124 -9.99 20.20 -11.62
N LYS A 125 -8.85 19.58 -11.29
CA LYS A 125 -8.17 18.61 -12.19
C LYS A 125 -9.04 17.37 -12.48
N GLN A 126 -9.93 17.00 -11.56
CA GLN A 126 -10.95 15.97 -11.77
C GLN A 126 -12.17 16.44 -12.58
N GLY A 127 -12.15 17.67 -13.13
CA GLY A 127 -13.20 18.21 -13.98
C GLY A 127 -14.38 18.84 -13.22
N ARG A 128 -14.26 19.06 -11.90
CA ARG A 128 -15.33 19.72 -11.13
C ARG A 128 -15.19 21.24 -11.17
N THR A 129 -16.32 21.92 -11.20
CA THR A 129 -16.41 23.37 -11.01
C THR A 129 -16.45 23.67 -9.51
N VAL A 130 -15.39 24.29 -8.98
CA VAL A 130 -15.21 24.55 -7.55
C VAL A 130 -15.39 26.04 -7.26
N LEU A 131 -15.89 26.34 -6.07
CA LEU A 131 -15.91 27.67 -5.44
C LEU A 131 -15.29 27.55 -4.05
N LEU A 132 -14.42 28.51 -3.69
CA LEU A 132 -13.92 28.67 -2.34
C LEU A 132 -14.77 29.71 -1.59
N ALA A 133 -14.99 29.52 -0.29
CA ALA A 133 -15.62 30.52 0.57
C ALA A 133 -14.75 30.82 1.79
N ALA A 134 -14.45 32.10 2.00
CA ALA A 134 -13.73 32.58 3.16
C ALA A 134 -14.69 32.74 4.35
N CYS A 135 -14.71 31.75 5.24
CA CYS A 135 -15.49 31.77 6.48
C CYS A 135 -14.62 32.07 7.73
N ASP A 136 -13.32 32.35 7.56
CA ASP A 136 -12.45 32.87 8.62
C ASP A 136 -12.64 34.40 8.76
N ILE A 137 -13.60 34.78 9.59
CA ILE A 137 -13.93 36.19 9.91
C ILE A 137 -12.98 36.83 10.93
N TYR A 138 -12.08 36.06 11.55
CA TYR A 138 -11.21 36.54 12.63
C TYR A 138 -9.86 37.04 12.10
N ARG A 139 -9.42 36.51 10.96
CA ARG A 139 -8.13 36.86 10.35
C ARG A 139 -8.37 37.62 9.04
N PRO A 140 -8.24 38.96 9.01
CA PRO A 140 -8.42 39.73 7.78
C PRO A 140 -7.56 39.22 6.62
N ALA A 141 -6.29 38.88 6.90
CA ALA A 141 -5.37 38.33 5.91
C ALA A 141 -5.75 36.92 5.39
N ALA A 142 -6.64 36.19 6.07
CA ALA A 142 -7.08 34.87 5.59
C ALA A 142 -7.96 34.98 4.33
N ILE A 143 -8.74 36.06 4.21
CA ILE A 143 -9.53 36.35 3.01
C ILE A 143 -8.60 36.57 1.82
N ASP A 144 -7.61 37.46 1.97
CA ASP A 144 -6.65 37.77 0.90
C ASP A 144 -5.78 36.55 0.57
N GLN A 145 -5.36 35.79 1.59
CA GLN A 145 -4.64 34.54 1.40
C GLN A 145 -5.47 33.54 0.57
N LEU A 146 -6.75 33.35 0.90
CA LEU A 146 -7.62 32.42 0.15
C LEU A 146 -7.84 32.89 -1.29
N LYS A 147 -7.97 34.20 -1.52
CA LYS A 147 -8.07 34.77 -2.88
C LYS A 147 -6.81 34.50 -3.70
N VAL A 148 -5.62 34.78 -3.15
CA VAL A 148 -4.35 34.51 -3.82
C VAL A 148 -4.22 33.02 -4.15
N LEU A 149 -4.55 32.14 -3.21
CA LEU A 149 -4.54 30.70 -3.45
C LEU A 149 -5.54 30.27 -4.53
N GLY A 150 -6.74 30.85 -4.52
CA GLY A 150 -7.76 30.65 -5.54
C GLY A 150 -7.29 31.07 -6.93
N GLU A 151 -6.72 32.27 -7.05
CA GLU A 151 -6.15 32.79 -8.30
C GLU A 151 -5.03 31.89 -8.84
N GLN A 152 -4.12 31.43 -7.98
CA GLN A 152 -3.04 30.51 -8.35
C GLN A 152 -3.52 29.21 -8.99
N VAL A 153 -4.67 28.70 -8.55
CA VAL A 153 -5.26 27.45 -9.08
C VAL A 153 -6.41 27.71 -10.06
N GLY A 154 -6.71 28.98 -10.34
CA GLY A 154 -7.83 29.44 -11.17
C GLY A 154 -9.19 28.97 -10.65
N VAL A 155 -9.42 29.10 -9.35
CA VAL A 155 -10.70 28.85 -8.66
C VAL A 155 -11.12 30.13 -7.94
N GLU A 156 -12.36 30.52 -8.13
CA GLU A 156 -12.92 31.73 -7.53
C GLU A 156 -13.09 31.60 -6.01
N ALA A 157 -12.77 32.65 -5.26
CA ALA A 157 -12.96 32.73 -3.81
C ALA A 157 -14.00 33.78 -3.44
N TYR A 158 -15.15 33.33 -2.94
CA TYR A 158 -16.21 34.16 -2.40
C TYR A 158 -15.84 34.66 -1.00
N ALA A 159 -15.99 35.96 -0.76
CA ALA A 159 -15.74 36.59 0.53
C ALA A 159 -16.58 37.85 0.70
N GLU A 160 -16.94 38.16 1.94
CA GLU A 160 -17.63 39.39 2.33
C GLU A 160 -16.80 40.10 3.42
N PRO A 161 -15.82 40.94 3.05
CA PRO A 161 -14.82 41.48 3.98
C PRO A 161 -15.40 42.28 5.17
N GLU A 162 -16.55 42.92 4.98
CA GLU A 162 -17.22 43.72 6.02
C GLU A 162 -18.17 42.90 6.90
N ASN A 163 -18.50 41.68 6.48
CA ASN A 163 -19.41 40.82 7.22
C ASN A 163 -18.65 40.00 8.28
N LYS A 164 -19.11 40.09 9.53
CA LYS A 164 -18.53 39.35 10.68
C LYS A 164 -19.39 38.16 11.10
N ASP A 165 -20.33 37.72 10.26
CA ASP A 165 -21.21 36.59 10.54
C ASP A 165 -20.89 35.44 9.59
N ALA A 166 -20.11 34.47 10.08
CA ALA A 166 -19.68 33.32 9.29
C ALA A 166 -20.85 32.50 8.73
N VAL A 167 -21.98 32.42 9.46
CA VAL A 167 -23.16 31.68 9.03
C VAL A 167 -23.84 32.39 7.85
N LYS A 168 -23.96 33.73 7.90
CA LYS A 168 -24.48 34.51 6.77
C LYS A 168 -23.59 34.40 5.55
N ILE A 169 -22.27 34.55 5.71
CA ILE A 169 -21.31 34.42 4.61
C ILE A 169 -21.44 33.04 3.95
N ALA A 170 -21.52 31.98 4.74
CA ALA A 170 -21.64 30.63 4.20
C ALA A 170 -22.97 30.40 3.46
N LYS A 171 -24.09 30.90 3.97
CA LYS A 171 -25.39 30.85 3.27
C LYS A 171 -25.37 31.63 1.95
N ASN A 172 -24.76 32.81 1.95
CA ASN A 172 -24.62 33.62 0.75
C ASN A 172 -23.69 32.95 -0.27
N ALA A 173 -22.60 32.32 0.18
CA ALA A 173 -21.71 31.54 -0.67
C ALA A 173 -22.42 30.35 -1.31
N ILE A 174 -23.30 29.64 -0.58
CA ILE A 174 -24.13 28.56 -1.15
C ILE A 174 -25.06 29.12 -2.24
N LYS A 175 -25.69 30.27 -2.00
CA LYS A 175 -26.55 30.92 -3.00
C LYS A 175 -25.74 31.32 -4.24
N PHE A 176 -24.60 31.98 -4.06
CA PHE A 176 -23.69 32.35 -5.14
C PHE A 176 -23.20 31.13 -5.93
N ALA A 177 -22.88 30.02 -5.26
CA ALA A 177 -22.50 28.78 -5.90
C ALA A 177 -23.62 28.22 -6.80
N LYS A 178 -24.87 28.25 -6.33
CA LYS A 178 -26.04 27.83 -7.11
C LYS A 178 -26.26 28.74 -8.32
N ASP A 179 -26.25 30.05 -8.11
CA ASP A 179 -26.51 31.05 -9.15
C ASP A 179 -25.45 31.02 -10.25
N ASN A 180 -24.19 30.70 -9.91
CA ASN A 180 -23.07 30.61 -10.86
C ASN A 180 -22.75 29.17 -11.32
N GLY A 181 -23.63 28.21 -11.06
CA GLY A 181 -23.48 26.82 -11.53
C GLY A 181 -22.25 26.08 -10.98
N ARG A 182 -21.75 26.46 -9.80
CA ARG A 182 -20.59 25.82 -9.14
C ARG A 182 -21.04 24.56 -8.43
N LYS A 183 -20.63 23.38 -8.93
CA LYS A 183 -20.97 22.07 -8.37
C LYS A 183 -20.36 21.73 -7.01
N THR A 184 -19.28 22.39 -6.59
CA THR A 184 -18.62 22.13 -5.31
C THR A 184 -18.22 23.44 -4.63
N LEU A 185 -18.54 23.56 -3.35
CA LEU A 185 -18.23 24.67 -2.48
C LEU A 185 -17.34 24.17 -1.33
N ILE A 186 -16.15 24.75 -1.18
CA ILE A 186 -15.24 24.45 -0.07
C ILE A 186 -15.19 25.67 0.85
N MET A 187 -15.57 25.47 2.11
CA MET A 187 -15.61 26.53 3.12
C MET A 187 -14.38 26.44 4.02
N ASP A 188 -13.53 27.48 3.99
CA ASP A 188 -12.38 27.60 4.88
C ASP A 188 -12.79 28.34 6.16
N THR A 189 -12.80 27.63 7.28
CA THR A 189 -13.16 28.21 8.59
C THR A 189 -11.93 28.68 9.37
N ALA A 190 -12.16 29.56 10.35
CA ALA A 190 -11.13 29.99 11.29
C ALA A 190 -10.51 28.81 12.06
N GLY A 191 -9.22 28.93 12.37
CA GLY A 191 -8.58 28.01 13.32
C GLY A 191 -9.13 28.21 14.72
N ARG A 192 -9.54 27.12 15.37
CA ARG A 192 -10.07 27.18 16.75
C ARG A 192 -9.17 26.40 17.70
N LEU A 193 -9.05 26.88 18.93
CA LEU A 193 -8.46 26.10 20.02
C LEU A 193 -9.55 25.20 20.62
N ALA A 194 -9.24 23.94 20.90
CA ALA A 194 -10.22 22.99 21.46
C ALA A 194 -10.79 23.44 22.82
N VAL A 195 -10.12 24.36 23.51
CA VAL A 195 -10.52 24.90 24.82
C VAL A 195 -11.49 26.08 24.73
N ASP A 196 -11.69 26.66 23.54
CA ASP A 196 -12.57 27.81 23.36
C ASP A 196 -14.00 27.36 23.03
N GLU A 197 -14.87 27.30 24.05
CA GLU A 197 -16.26 26.87 23.90
C GLU A 197 -17.07 27.77 22.96
N GLN A 198 -16.81 29.09 22.96
CA GLN A 198 -17.54 30.02 22.11
C GLN A 198 -17.23 29.73 20.64
N MET A 199 -15.95 29.61 20.31
CA MET A 199 -15.52 29.25 18.96
C MET A 199 -16.05 27.88 18.51
N MET A 200 -16.13 26.91 19.42
CA MET A 200 -16.65 25.56 19.14
C MET A 200 -18.17 25.57 18.89
N ASN A 201 -18.91 26.42 19.60
CA ASN A 201 -20.34 26.61 19.36
C ASN A 201 -20.60 27.25 17.99
N GLU A 202 -19.82 28.27 17.62
CA GLU A 202 -19.95 28.93 16.32
C GLU A 202 -19.74 27.96 15.14
N ILE A 203 -18.74 27.07 15.22
CA ILE A 203 -18.52 26.10 14.14
C ILE A 203 -19.59 25.00 14.11
N SER A 204 -20.15 24.63 15.27
CA SER A 204 -21.30 23.71 15.33
C SER A 204 -22.55 24.34 14.70
N GLU A 205 -22.82 25.61 15.00
CA GLU A 205 -23.90 26.38 14.38
C GLU A 205 -23.70 26.53 12.87
N LEU A 206 -22.47 26.81 12.43
CA LEU A 206 -22.12 26.87 11.02
C LEU A 206 -22.39 25.53 10.33
N LYS A 207 -21.90 24.40 10.89
CA LYS A 207 -22.14 23.07 10.36
C LYS A 207 -23.64 22.78 10.23
N LYS A 208 -24.42 23.06 11.27
CA LYS A 208 -25.89 22.88 11.26
C LYS A 208 -26.58 23.74 10.20
N ALA A 209 -26.13 24.98 10.02
CA ALA A 209 -26.74 25.92 9.09
C ALA A 209 -26.47 25.57 7.62
N VAL A 210 -25.32 24.99 7.31
CA VAL A 210 -24.91 24.67 5.93
C VAL A 210 -25.14 23.22 5.54
N ASN A 211 -25.30 22.33 6.53
CA ASN A 211 -25.50 20.88 6.35
C ASN A 211 -24.52 20.28 5.32
N PRO A 212 -23.20 20.28 5.61
CA PRO A 212 -22.20 19.91 4.63
C PRO A 212 -22.30 18.42 4.29
N ALA A 213 -22.03 18.09 3.02
CA ALA A 213 -21.91 16.69 2.57
C ALA A 213 -20.66 16.02 3.13
N GLU A 214 -19.65 16.82 3.47
CA GLU A 214 -18.40 16.38 4.05
C GLU A 214 -17.84 17.44 5.02
N THR A 215 -17.47 17.02 6.22
CA THR A 215 -16.71 17.81 7.19
C THR A 215 -15.31 17.22 7.35
N LEU A 216 -14.29 17.99 6.99
CA LEU A 216 -12.88 17.58 7.10
C LEU A 216 -12.21 18.28 8.29
N PHE A 217 -11.49 17.49 9.09
CA PHE A 217 -10.66 17.99 10.19
C PHE A 217 -9.18 17.98 9.78
N VAL A 218 -8.60 19.16 9.62
CA VAL A 218 -7.22 19.34 9.20
C VAL A 218 -6.31 19.47 10.42
N VAL A 219 -5.34 18.58 10.50
CA VAL A 219 -4.40 18.49 11.61
C VAL A 219 -2.97 18.42 11.10
N ASP A 220 -2.10 19.10 11.82
CA ASP A 220 -0.67 19.11 11.55
C ASP A 220 -0.04 17.83 12.13
N SER A 221 0.66 17.09 11.29
CA SER A 221 1.36 15.87 11.71
C SER A 221 2.49 16.13 12.72
N MET A 222 2.96 17.38 12.84
CA MET A 222 4.01 17.79 13.79
C MET A 222 3.51 17.91 15.23
N THR A 223 2.20 18.09 15.46
CA THR A 223 1.66 18.37 16.79
C THR A 223 1.60 17.12 17.69
N GLY A 224 1.93 15.93 17.16
CA GLY A 224 2.07 14.72 17.95
C GLY A 224 0.79 14.34 18.72
N GLN A 225 0.91 14.16 20.04
CA GLN A 225 -0.19 13.73 20.92
C GLN A 225 -1.24 14.82 21.17
N ASP A 226 -0.88 16.10 21.11
CA ASP A 226 -1.84 17.19 21.33
C ASP A 226 -2.87 17.28 20.20
N ALA A 227 -2.45 16.93 18.98
CA ALA A 227 -3.34 16.75 17.84
C ALA A 227 -4.41 15.68 18.11
N VAL A 228 -4.06 14.60 18.82
CA VAL A 228 -4.98 13.49 19.10
C VAL A 228 -6.06 13.90 20.09
N ASN A 229 -5.67 14.53 21.21
CA ASN A 229 -6.61 15.02 22.21
C ASN A 229 -7.55 16.07 21.63
N THR A 230 -7.00 16.99 20.82
CA THR A 230 -7.79 17.99 20.14
C THR A 230 -8.78 17.35 19.16
N ALA A 231 -8.33 16.39 18.34
CA ALA A 231 -9.19 15.73 17.38
C ALA A 231 -10.37 15.02 18.07
N ALA A 232 -10.16 14.42 19.25
CA ALA A 232 -11.23 13.83 20.04
C ALA A 232 -12.29 14.86 20.47
N VAL A 233 -11.87 15.98 21.05
CA VAL A 233 -12.77 17.07 21.49
C VAL A 233 -13.55 17.66 20.30
N PHE A 234 -12.88 17.86 19.17
CA PHE A 234 -13.55 18.34 17.96
C PHE A 234 -14.55 17.33 17.42
N ASN A 235 -14.23 16.04 17.47
CA ASN A 235 -15.12 15.00 16.99
C ASN A 235 -16.39 14.88 17.85
N GLU A 236 -16.28 15.04 19.16
CA GLU A 236 -17.45 15.06 20.06
C GLU A 236 -18.42 16.20 19.74
N ARG A 237 -17.92 17.36 19.31
CA ARG A 237 -18.72 18.58 19.06
C ARG A 237 -19.20 18.70 17.62
N LEU A 238 -18.35 18.36 16.66
CA LEU A 238 -18.60 18.53 15.24
C LEU A 238 -18.95 17.23 14.54
N ASP A 239 -18.57 16.07 15.06
CA ASP A 239 -18.71 14.77 14.39
C ASP A 239 -18.27 14.83 12.92
N PHE A 240 -16.98 15.04 12.70
CA PHE A 240 -16.46 15.20 11.35
C PHE A 240 -16.37 13.86 10.61
N ASP A 241 -16.32 13.91 9.29
CA ASP A 241 -16.44 12.74 8.42
C ASP A 241 -15.07 12.18 8.02
N GLY A 242 -14.02 13.01 8.06
CA GLY A 242 -12.66 12.60 7.73
C GLY A 242 -11.57 13.50 8.28
N VAL A 243 -10.37 12.95 8.39
CA VAL A 243 -9.15 13.64 8.83
C VAL A 243 -8.24 13.90 7.64
N VAL A 244 -7.56 15.04 7.69
CA VAL A 244 -6.53 15.43 6.73
C VAL A 244 -5.23 15.69 7.48
N LEU A 245 -4.16 15.00 7.11
CA LEU A 245 -2.84 15.19 7.71
C LEU A 245 -2.00 16.14 6.86
N THR A 246 -1.52 17.23 7.45
CA THR A 246 -0.63 18.18 6.78
C THR A 246 0.81 18.06 7.27
N LYS A 247 1.73 18.65 6.51
CA LYS A 247 3.17 18.71 6.82
C LYS A 247 3.85 17.35 6.98
N LEU A 248 3.41 16.33 6.24
CA LEU A 248 4.04 14.99 6.26
C LEU A 248 5.43 14.94 5.59
N ASP A 249 5.86 16.04 5.00
CA ASP A 249 7.24 16.30 4.55
C ASP A 249 8.18 16.67 5.69
N GLY A 250 7.66 17.08 6.84
CA GLY A 250 8.44 17.33 8.05
C GLY A 250 8.99 16.04 8.68
N ASP A 251 9.71 16.19 9.80
CA ASP A 251 10.31 15.08 10.58
C ASP A 251 9.24 14.22 11.32
N THR A 252 8.02 14.19 10.80
CA THR A 252 6.85 13.65 11.48
C THR A 252 6.72 12.16 11.19
N ARG A 253 6.93 11.38 12.25
CA ARG A 253 7.18 9.93 12.21
C ARG A 253 5.94 9.06 11.95
N GLY A 254 4.92 9.60 11.28
CA GLY A 254 3.65 8.92 11.00
C GLY A 254 2.80 8.56 12.22
N GLY A 255 3.30 8.75 13.45
CA GLY A 255 2.66 8.31 14.68
C GLY A 255 1.39 9.06 15.07
N ALA A 256 1.27 10.33 14.65
CA ALA A 256 0.05 11.11 14.80
C ALA A 256 -1.12 10.48 14.02
N ALA A 257 -0.87 9.96 12.82
CA ALA A 257 -1.88 9.30 11.99
C ALA A 257 -2.50 8.09 12.70
N LEU A 258 -1.65 7.21 13.25
CA LEU A 258 -2.05 6.02 14.01
C LEU A 258 -2.87 6.40 15.24
N SER A 259 -2.41 7.40 15.98
CA SER A 259 -3.04 7.80 17.24
C SER A 259 -4.41 8.45 17.00
N ILE A 260 -4.52 9.34 16.00
CA ILE A 260 -5.80 9.98 15.64
C ILE A 260 -6.81 8.95 15.17
N ARG A 261 -6.42 8.04 14.26
CA ARG A 261 -7.33 7.03 13.72
C ARG A 261 -7.90 6.15 14.82
N LYS A 262 -7.06 5.74 15.77
CA LYS A 262 -7.46 4.86 16.88
C LYS A 262 -8.34 5.57 17.91
N GLN A 263 -8.10 6.85 18.19
CA GLN A 263 -8.86 7.57 19.23
C GLN A 263 -10.17 8.17 18.71
N VAL A 264 -10.20 8.60 17.45
CA VAL A 264 -11.34 9.32 16.88
C VAL A 264 -12.21 8.43 15.98
N GLU A 265 -11.69 7.28 15.53
CA GLU A 265 -12.39 6.30 14.70
C GLU A 265 -12.94 6.87 13.36
N LYS A 266 -12.44 8.02 12.93
CA LYS A 266 -12.73 8.63 11.62
C LYS A 266 -11.63 8.32 10.59
N PRO A 267 -11.94 8.14 9.30
CA PRO A 267 -10.96 7.79 8.29
C PRO A 267 -10.05 8.98 7.98
N ILE A 268 -8.78 8.71 7.68
CA ILE A 268 -7.89 9.72 7.10
C ILE A 268 -8.13 9.69 5.59
N LYS A 269 -8.51 10.82 5.00
CA LYS A 269 -8.88 10.90 3.57
C LYS A 269 -7.74 11.43 2.70
N TYR A 270 -7.02 12.43 3.19
CA TYR A 270 -5.94 13.08 2.45
C TYR A 270 -4.70 13.29 3.29
N ILE A 271 -3.57 13.37 2.58
CA ILE A 271 -2.29 13.79 3.09
C ILE A 271 -1.73 14.94 2.27
N SER A 272 -1.02 15.85 2.94
CA SER A 272 -0.31 16.95 2.30
C SER A 272 1.17 16.86 2.65
N THR A 273 2.01 16.77 1.60
CA THR A 273 3.44 16.43 1.65
C THR A 273 4.34 17.59 1.19
N GLY A 274 3.89 18.83 1.33
CA GLY A 274 4.69 20.01 0.98
C GLY A 274 3.87 21.29 0.95
N GLU A 275 4.43 22.37 0.43
CA GLU A 275 3.74 23.67 0.33
C GLU A 275 3.06 23.90 -1.03
N LYS A 276 3.54 23.24 -2.09
CA LYS A 276 3.03 23.42 -3.45
C LYS A 276 1.57 22.96 -3.59
N MET A 277 0.82 23.57 -4.52
CA MET A 277 -0.61 23.31 -4.74
C MET A 277 -0.94 21.91 -5.25
N ASP A 278 0.06 21.17 -5.72
CA ASP A 278 -0.02 19.79 -6.18
C ASP A 278 0.45 18.77 -5.13
N ALA A 279 1.02 19.22 -4.01
CA ALA A 279 1.47 18.36 -2.91
C ALA A 279 0.30 17.94 -2.00
N ILE A 280 -0.68 17.25 -2.58
CA ILE A 280 -1.84 16.63 -1.94
C ILE A 280 -2.08 15.26 -2.56
N ASP A 281 -2.21 14.24 -1.73
CA ASP A 281 -2.47 12.86 -2.15
C ASP A 281 -3.58 12.25 -1.32
N LEU A 282 -4.23 11.22 -1.88
CA LEU A 282 -5.13 10.37 -1.12
C LEU A 282 -4.36 9.57 -0.07
N PHE A 283 -4.98 9.33 1.08
CA PHE A 283 -4.38 8.49 2.11
C PHE A 283 -4.51 7.01 1.74
N HIS A 284 -3.35 6.34 1.67
CA HIS A 284 -3.22 4.92 1.43
C HIS A 284 -2.59 4.26 2.67
N PRO A 285 -3.39 3.57 3.52
CA PRO A 285 -2.91 2.96 4.76
C PRO A 285 -1.70 2.04 4.56
N ASP A 286 -1.74 1.20 3.52
CA ASP A 286 -0.70 0.25 3.11
C ASP A 286 0.62 0.96 2.76
N ARG A 287 0.55 2.02 1.95
CA ARG A 287 1.74 2.80 1.57
C ARG A 287 2.33 3.51 2.77
N MET A 288 1.49 4.00 3.69
CA MET A 288 1.95 4.68 4.90
C MET A 288 2.59 3.71 5.89
N ALA A 289 2.04 2.52 6.08
CA ALA A 289 2.67 1.47 6.88
C ALA A 289 4.04 1.06 6.31
N ASN A 290 4.12 0.85 4.99
CA ASN A 290 5.38 0.54 4.31
C ASN A 290 6.41 1.67 4.42
N ARG A 291 5.96 2.93 4.32
CA ARG A 291 6.82 4.11 4.49
C ARG A 291 7.35 4.24 5.91
N ILE A 292 6.52 3.95 6.93
CA ILE A 292 6.95 3.89 8.34
C ILE A 292 8.03 2.82 8.54
N LEU A 293 7.84 1.64 7.94
CA LEU A 293 8.76 0.51 8.08
C LEU A 293 10.05 0.71 7.28
N GLY A 294 10.06 1.56 6.24
CA GLY A 294 11.22 1.78 5.38
C GLY A 294 11.59 0.56 4.52
N MET A 295 10.68 -0.41 4.38
CA MET A 295 10.93 -1.73 3.78
C MET A 295 9.84 -2.15 2.79
N GLY A 296 9.46 -1.27 1.86
CA GLY A 296 8.42 -1.56 0.85
C GLY A 296 8.69 -2.85 0.04
N ASP A 297 9.95 -3.14 -0.27
CA ASP A 297 10.34 -4.30 -1.08
C ASP A 297 10.23 -5.64 -0.32
N VAL A 298 10.32 -5.62 1.01
CA VAL A 298 10.35 -6.84 1.83
C VAL A 298 8.97 -7.49 1.91
N VAL A 299 7.91 -6.69 2.03
CA VAL A 299 6.53 -7.19 2.12
C VAL A 299 6.14 -7.93 0.82
N SER A 300 6.50 -7.36 -0.33
CA SER A 300 6.28 -7.97 -1.65
C SER A 300 6.99 -9.33 -1.82
N LEU A 301 8.16 -9.52 -1.21
CA LEU A 301 8.89 -10.80 -1.25
C LEU A 301 8.17 -11.88 -0.45
N VAL A 302 7.62 -11.54 0.71
CA VAL A 302 6.88 -12.50 1.55
C VAL A 302 5.55 -12.89 0.90
N GLU A 303 4.85 -11.93 0.28
CA GLU A 303 3.62 -12.20 -0.48
C GLU A 303 3.86 -13.17 -1.63
N ARG A 304 4.92 -12.94 -2.42
CA ARG A 304 5.32 -13.85 -3.50
C ARG A 304 5.72 -15.23 -2.98
N ALA A 305 6.44 -15.28 -1.85
CA ALA A 305 6.83 -16.54 -1.23
C ALA A 305 5.62 -17.34 -0.68
N GLN A 306 4.58 -16.65 -0.20
CA GLN A 306 3.31 -17.26 0.22
C GLN A 306 2.48 -17.76 -0.97
N GLN A 307 2.39 -16.98 -2.05
CA GLN A 307 1.70 -17.39 -3.27
C GLN A 307 2.35 -18.62 -3.94
N ALA A 308 3.67 -18.74 -3.86
CA ALA A 308 4.40 -19.91 -4.35
C ALA A 308 4.19 -21.17 -3.50
N TYR A 309 3.62 -21.03 -2.30
CA TYR A 309 3.46 -22.10 -1.31
C TYR A 309 1.99 -22.52 -1.15
N ASP A 310 1.29 -22.70 -2.27
CA ASP A 310 -0.03 -23.35 -2.25
C ASP A 310 0.15 -24.86 -1.99
N GLU A 311 0.02 -25.27 -0.73
CA GLU A 311 0.26 -26.65 -0.29
C GLU A 311 -0.59 -27.68 -1.05
N GLU A 312 -1.78 -27.30 -1.49
CA GLU A 312 -2.65 -28.19 -2.26
C GLU A 312 -2.08 -28.49 -3.65
N GLU A 313 -1.53 -27.47 -4.31
CA GLU A 313 -0.91 -27.62 -5.61
C GLU A 313 0.41 -28.40 -5.51
N ALA A 314 1.23 -28.10 -4.49
CA ALA A 314 2.45 -28.84 -4.20
C ALA A 314 2.18 -30.32 -3.85
N LYS A 315 1.12 -30.63 -3.07
CA LYS A 315 0.70 -32.00 -2.75
C LYS A 315 0.17 -32.73 -3.99
N ARG A 316 -0.58 -32.05 -4.86
CA ARG A 316 -1.11 -32.61 -6.12
C ARG A 316 0.01 -32.94 -7.10
N ILE A 317 0.97 -32.04 -7.25
CA ILE A 317 2.18 -32.23 -8.06
C ILE A 317 3.00 -33.39 -7.48
N ASN A 318 3.29 -33.40 -6.18
CA ASN A 318 4.02 -34.49 -5.53
C ASN A 318 3.34 -35.86 -5.68
N LYS A 319 2.00 -35.93 -5.56
CA LYS A 319 1.22 -37.16 -5.74
C LYS A 319 1.30 -37.68 -7.19
N LYS A 320 1.23 -36.79 -8.18
CA LYS A 320 1.36 -37.16 -9.61
C LYS A 320 2.78 -37.55 -10.00
N ILE A 321 3.80 -36.88 -9.46
CA ILE A 321 5.20 -37.24 -9.69
C ILE A 321 5.50 -38.62 -9.06
N ARG A 322 4.99 -38.90 -7.86
CA ARG A 322 5.06 -40.24 -7.22
C ARG A 322 4.47 -41.34 -8.11
N ASN A 323 3.41 -41.02 -8.84
CA ASN A 323 2.70 -41.95 -9.72
C ASN A 323 3.27 -42.00 -11.16
N ASN A 324 4.45 -41.39 -11.44
CA ASN A 324 5.06 -41.32 -12.78
C ASN A 324 4.21 -40.63 -13.87
N GLN A 325 3.18 -39.88 -13.51
CA GLN A 325 2.23 -39.23 -14.46
C GLN A 325 2.67 -37.83 -14.90
N PHE A 326 3.98 -37.53 -14.90
CA PHE A 326 4.49 -36.23 -15.34
C PHE A 326 4.61 -36.19 -16.87
N GLY A 327 3.57 -35.70 -17.53
CA GLY A 327 3.46 -35.52 -18.99
C GLY A 327 3.62 -34.06 -19.44
N PHE A 328 3.45 -33.82 -20.75
CA PHE A 328 3.59 -32.49 -21.36
C PHE A 328 2.54 -31.47 -20.90
N ASP A 329 1.34 -31.91 -20.48
CA ASP A 329 0.33 -30.99 -19.94
C ASP A 329 0.76 -30.38 -18.59
N GLU A 330 1.50 -31.14 -17.78
CA GLU A 330 2.02 -30.64 -16.50
C GLU A 330 3.24 -29.75 -16.73
N PHE A 331 4.10 -30.13 -17.69
CA PHE A 331 5.21 -29.29 -18.14
C PHE A 331 4.72 -27.93 -18.66
N LEU A 332 3.63 -27.90 -19.44
CA LEU A 332 3.05 -26.67 -19.94
C LEU A 332 2.51 -25.78 -18.81
N LYS A 333 1.81 -26.37 -17.82
CA LYS A 333 1.33 -25.62 -16.65
C LYS A 333 2.45 -24.98 -15.84
N GLN A 334 3.55 -25.70 -15.66
CA GLN A 334 4.73 -25.18 -14.95
C GLN A 334 5.38 -24.04 -15.73
N MET A 335 5.44 -24.12 -17.06
CA MET A 335 5.90 -23.01 -17.90
C MET A 335 4.97 -21.80 -17.85
N GLU A 336 3.65 -22.01 -17.87
CA GLU A 336 2.66 -20.93 -17.74
C GLU A 336 2.75 -20.24 -16.37
N GLN A 337 3.02 -20.99 -15.29
CA GLN A 337 3.27 -20.43 -13.96
C GLN A 337 4.55 -19.59 -13.93
N MET A 338 5.65 -20.07 -14.51
CA MET A 338 6.88 -19.29 -14.64
C MET A 338 6.66 -18.00 -15.45
N LYS A 339 5.85 -18.05 -16.50
CA LYS A 339 5.45 -16.87 -17.28
C LYS A 339 4.60 -15.88 -16.48
N LYS A 340 3.68 -16.37 -15.64
CA LYS A 340 2.88 -15.53 -14.72
C LYS A 340 3.71 -14.85 -13.63
N MET A 341 4.85 -15.45 -13.25
CA MET A 341 5.80 -14.85 -12.31
C MET A 341 6.65 -13.72 -12.94
N GLY A 342 6.53 -13.49 -14.25
CA GLY A 342 6.73 -12.20 -14.90
C GLY A 342 8.15 -11.65 -15.01
N ASN A 343 9.18 -12.22 -14.37
CA ASN A 343 10.55 -11.78 -14.62
C ASN A 343 11.60 -12.77 -14.08
N ILE A 344 12.12 -13.66 -14.91
CA ILE A 344 13.32 -14.46 -14.57
C ILE A 344 14.53 -13.52 -14.31
N LYS A 345 14.53 -12.33 -14.93
CA LYS A 345 15.54 -11.27 -14.76
C LYS A 345 15.64 -10.80 -13.30
N ASP A 346 14.51 -10.65 -12.61
CA ASP A 346 14.46 -10.23 -11.21
C ASP A 346 14.89 -11.34 -10.24
N LEU A 347 14.56 -12.61 -10.55
CA LEU A 347 14.99 -13.76 -9.74
C LEU A 347 16.51 -13.99 -9.80
N ILE A 348 17.14 -13.84 -10.98
CA ILE A 348 18.60 -13.97 -11.14
C ILE A 348 19.34 -12.77 -10.52
N GLY A 349 18.76 -11.56 -10.59
CA GLY A 349 19.28 -10.36 -9.93
C GLY A 349 19.33 -10.46 -8.40
N MET A 350 18.58 -11.40 -7.81
CA MET A 350 18.49 -11.61 -6.36
C MET A 350 19.48 -12.67 -5.81
N ILE A 351 20.23 -13.38 -6.66
CA ILE A 351 21.25 -14.35 -6.22
C ILE A 351 22.56 -13.59 -5.90
N PRO A 352 23.03 -13.60 -4.63
CA PRO A 352 24.28 -12.94 -4.26
C PRO A 352 25.45 -13.56 -5.03
N GLY A 353 26.21 -12.74 -5.76
CA GLY A 353 27.43 -13.16 -6.48
C GLY A 353 27.27 -13.43 -7.98
N VAL A 354 26.04 -13.57 -8.51
CA VAL A 354 25.80 -13.84 -9.96
C VAL A 354 25.41 -12.58 -10.74
N GLY A 355 24.90 -11.55 -10.06
CA GLY A 355 24.37 -10.33 -10.69
C GLY A 355 25.35 -9.46 -11.51
N LYS A 356 26.66 -9.72 -11.46
CA LYS A 356 27.65 -8.99 -12.28
C LYS A 356 27.98 -9.66 -13.62
N ALA A 357 27.74 -10.96 -13.80
CA ALA A 357 28.21 -11.72 -14.96
C ALA A 357 27.16 -11.90 -16.08
N MET A 358 25.88 -11.54 -15.83
CA MET A 358 24.77 -11.79 -16.77
C MET A 358 23.84 -10.57 -16.98
N LYS A 359 24.36 -9.35 -16.81
CA LYS A 359 23.57 -8.11 -16.96
C LYS A 359 23.03 -7.88 -18.39
N ASP A 360 23.63 -8.50 -19.39
CA ASP A 360 23.37 -8.25 -20.81
C ASP A 360 22.71 -9.42 -21.56
N ILE A 361 22.17 -10.42 -20.85
CA ILE A 361 21.40 -11.49 -21.50
C ILE A 361 19.92 -11.08 -21.48
N ASP A 362 19.43 -10.58 -22.62
CA ASP A 362 17.99 -10.48 -22.84
C ASP A 362 17.44 -11.89 -23.07
N ILE A 363 16.68 -12.37 -22.08
CA ILE A 363 15.88 -13.57 -22.22
C ILE A 363 14.53 -13.12 -22.76
N ASP A 364 14.32 -13.40 -24.05
CA ASP A 364 13.13 -12.99 -24.78
C ASP A 364 11.88 -13.69 -24.21
N ASP A 365 10.86 -12.91 -23.83
CA ASP A 365 9.58 -13.37 -23.27
C ASP A 365 8.81 -14.26 -24.28
N ASP A 366 9.17 -14.15 -25.56
CA ASP A 366 8.61 -14.91 -26.67
C ASP A 366 9.27 -16.28 -26.90
N SER A 367 10.36 -16.60 -26.20
CA SER A 367 11.06 -17.88 -26.32
C SER A 367 10.21 -19.10 -25.91
N LEU A 368 9.13 -18.89 -25.15
CA LEU A 368 8.23 -19.94 -24.67
C LEU A 368 7.06 -20.23 -25.63
N LYS A 369 6.73 -19.29 -26.54
CA LYS A 369 5.61 -19.46 -27.49
C LYS A 369 5.80 -20.65 -28.45
N PRO A 370 6.99 -20.90 -29.03
CA PRO A 370 7.22 -22.05 -29.90
C PRO A 370 7.02 -23.40 -29.17
N ILE A 371 7.39 -23.45 -27.89
CA ILE A 371 7.26 -24.65 -27.06
C ILE A 371 5.78 -24.95 -26.79
N GLU A 372 5.00 -23.93 -26.46
CA GLU A 372 3.56 -24.04 -26.27
C GLU A 372 2.85 -24.53 -27.54
N ALA A 373 3.22 -23.99 -28.71
CA ALA A 373 2.68 -24.40 -30.00
C ALA A 373 2.97 -25.88 -30.31
N ILE A 374 4.19 -26.36 -30.02
CA ILE A 374 4.58 -27.76 -30.20
C ILE A 374 3.72 -28.68 -29.31
N ILE A 375 3.55 -28.34 -28.02
CA ILE A 375 2.78 -29.16 -27.07
C ILE A 375 1.29 -29.17 -27.45
N LYS A 376 0.72 -28.02 -27.82
CA LYS A 376 -0.67 -27.91 -28.26
C LYS A 376 -0.97 -28.73 -29.52
N SER A 377 0.05 -28.94 -30.37
CA SER A 377 -0.04 -29.77 -31.59
C SER A 377 0.03 -31.29 -31.34
N MET A 378 0.24 -31.73 -30.09
CA MET A 378 0.18 -33.13 -29.68
C MET A 378 -1.23 -33.55 -29.28
N THR A 379 -1.54 -34.83 -29.46
CA THR A 379 -2.77 -35.46 -28.94
C THR A 379 -2.64 -35.74 -27.43
N PRO A 380 -3.76 -35.87 -26.67
CA PRO A 380 -3.70 -36.17 -25.23
C PRO A 380 -2.90 -37.44 -24.89
N LYS A 381 -2.93 -38.45 -25.77
CA LYS A 381 -2.15 -39.68 -25.61
C LYS A 381 -0.65 -39.44 -25.76
N GLU A 382 -0.24 -38.59 -26.70
CA GLU A 382 1.17 -38.23 -26.91
C GLU A 382 1.70 -37.30 -25.81
N ARG A 383 0.83 -36.46 -25.23
CA ARG A 383 1.21 -35.60 -24.09
C ARG A 383 1.44 -36.38 -22.81
N THR A 384 0.63 -37.40 -22.57
CA THR A 384 0.74 -38.27 -21.39
C THR A 384 1.84 -39.31 -21.54
N HIS A 385 2.13 -39.77 -22.76
CA HIS A 385 3.12 -40.82 -23.06
C HIS A 385 4.14 -40.35 -24.12
N PRO A 386 5.12 -39.50 -23.76
CA PRO A 386 6.11 -38.97 -24.70
C PRO A 386 6.93 -40.03 -25.45
N GLU A 387 7.05 -41.23 -24.89
CA GLU A 387 7.74 -42.39 -25.47
C GLU A 387 7.12 -42.90 -26.79
N ILE A 388 5.84 -42.59 -27.07
CA ILE A 388 5.19 -43.03 -28.32
C ILE A 388 5.51 -42.12 -29.52
N LEU A 389 6.28 -41.05 -29.32
CA LEU A 389 6.64 -40.07 -30.35
C LEU A 389 7.72 -40.62 -31.30
N ASN A 390 7.28 -41.32 -32.34
CA ASN A 390 8.13 -41.75 -33.46
C ASN A 390 8.36 -40.62 -34.50
N GLY A 391 9.23 -40.88 -35.49
CA GLY A 391 9.61 -39.88 -36.50
C GLY A 391 8.43 -39.29 -37.28
N THR A 392 7.43 -40.10 -37.64
CA THR A 392 6.22 -39.65 -38.34
C THR A 392 5.34 -38.75 -37.47
N ARG A 393 5.17 -39.06 -36.19
CA ARG A 393 4.44 -38.18 -35.25
C ARG A 393 5.16 -36.85 -35.03
N LYS A 394 6.49 -36.86 -34.93
CA LYS A 394 7.30 -35.64 -34.79
C LYS A 394 7.17 -34.73 -36.01
N GLN A 395 7.15 -35.29 -37.22
CA GLN A 395 6.93 -34.54 -38.46
C GLN A 395 5.53 -33.90 -38.51
N ARG A 396 4.50 -34.62 -38.07
CA ARG A 396 3.14 -34.06 -37.98
C ARG A 396 3.06 -32.92 -36.97
N ILE A 397 3.67 -33.09 -35.79
CA ILE A 397 3.70 -32.07 -34.73
C ILE A 397 4.41 -30.81 -35.23
N ALA A 398 5.61 -30.96 -35.80
CA ALA A 398 6.39 -29.85 -36.37
C ALA A 398 5.57 -29.04 -37.39
N LYS A 399 4.89 -29.73 -38.33
CA LYS A 399 3.99 -29.08 -39.30
C LYS A 399 2.81 -28.37 -38.64
N GLY A 400 2.21 -28.96 -37.61
CA GLY A 400 1.07 -28.39 -36.88
C GLY A 400 1.44 -27.18 -36.02
N SER A 401 2.67 -27.13 -35.48
CA SER A 401 3.15 -26.03 -34.64
C SER A 401 3.87 -24.93 -35.43
N GLY A 402 4.09 -25.10 -36.73
CA GLY A 402 4.88 -24.17 -37.54
C GLY A 402 6.38 -24.18 -37.20
N THR A 403 6.88 -25.27 -36.62
CA THR A 403 8.28 -25.42 -36.16
C THR A 403 8.98 -26.54 -36.92
N SER A 404 10.29 -26.69 -36.69
CA SER A 404 11.12 -27.73 -37.28
C SER A 404 11.10 -29.02 -36.44
N VAL A 405 11.40 -30.15 -37.08
CA VAL A 405 11.59 -31.44 -36.38
C VAL A 405 12.78 -31.37 -35.41
N GLN A 406 13.75 -30.48 -35.66
CA GLN A 406 14.89 -30.27 -34.77
C GLN A 406 14.46 -29.64 -33.44
N GLU A 407 13.59 -28.62 -33.49
CA GLU A 407 13.02 -27.97 -32.30
C GLU A 407 12.15 -28.94 -31.49
N VAL A 408 11.35 -29.78 -32.16
CA VAL A 408 10.58 -30.84 -31.49
C VAL A 408 11.50 -31.83 -30.76
N ASN A 409 12.63 -32.20 -31.36
CA ASN A 409 13.62 -33.07 -30.71
C ASN A 409 14.36 -32.37 -29.55
N GLN A 410 14.62 -31.08 -29.67
CA GLN A 410 15.21 -30.28 -28.60
C GLN A 410 14.29 -30.21 -27.39
N LEU A 411 13.00 -29.97 -27.61
CA LEU A 411 11.99 -29.99 -26.56
C LEU A 411 11.92 -31.34 -25.86
N LEU A 412 11.95 -32.45 -26.62
CA LEU A 412 11.94 -33.80 -26.05
C LEU A 412 13.16 -34.05 -25.15
N ARG A 413 14.35 -33.60 -25.55
CA ARG A 413 15.56 -33.69 -24.74
C ARG A 413 15.46 -32.87 -23.45
N GLN A 414 14.97 -31.63 -23.54
CA GLN A 414 14.76 -30.75 -22.38
C GLN A 414 13.74 -31.36 -21.40
N PHE A 415 12.64 -31.90 -21.93
CA PHE A 415 11.62 -32.58 -21.14
C PHE A 415 12.15 -33.85 -20.45
N GLU A 416 12.97 -34.65 -21.12
CA GLU A 416 13.62 -35.82 -20.50
C GLU A 416 14.63 -35.44 -19.42
N GLN A 417 15.42 -34.39 -19.63
CA GLN A 417 16.34 -33.86 -18.62
C GLN A 417 15.59 -33.40 -17.37
N MET A 418 14.48 -32.69 -17.55
CA MET A 418 13.62 -32.29 -16.45
C MET A 418 12.98 -33.49 -15.73
N ARG A 419 12.46 -34.48 -16.47
CA ARG A 419 11.95 -35.73 -15.86
C ARG A 419 13.01 -36.45 -15.04
N LYS A 420 14.27 -36.48 -15.51
CA LYS A 420 15.40 -37.06 -14.77
C LYS A 420 15.69 -36.27 -13.48
N MET A 421 15.74 -34.93 -13.57
CA MET A 421 15.94 -34.06 -12.42
C MET A 421 14.83 -34.23 -11.36
N MET A 422 13.57 -34.24 -11.78
CA MET A 422 12.41 -34.43 -10.90
C MET A 422 12.40 -35.82 -10.24
N LYS A 423 12.80 -36.87 -10.97
CA LYS A 423 12.96 -38.23 -10.40
C LYS A 423 14.07 -38.28 -9.34
N MET A 424 15.18 -37.56 -9.55
CA MET A 424 16.27 -37.48 -8.58
C MET A 424 15.85 -36.72 -7.32
N MET A 425 15.11 -35.61 -7.48
CA MET A 425 14.59 -34.81 -6.38
C MET A 425 13.62 -35.59 -5.47
N ASN A 426 12.88 -36.55 -6.04
CA ASN A 426 11.98 -37.44 -5.30
C ASN A 426 12.66 -38.65 -4.63
N LYS A 427 13.77 -39.17 -5.21
CA LYS A 427 14.50 -40.33 -4.64
C LYS A 427 15.42 -39.94 -3.48
N SER A 428 15.91 -38.72 -3.47
CA SER A 428 16.74 -38.19 -2.39
C SER A 428 16.04 -36.97 -1.85
N GLY A 429 15.05 -37.18 -0.95
CA GLY A 429 14.17 -36.13 -0.42
C GLY A 429 14.87 -34.78 -0.37
N GLY A 430 14.35 -33.82 -1.15
CA GLY A 430 15.05 -32.74 -1.87
C GLY A 430 16.14 -31.89 -1.18
N LYS A 431 16.45 -32.13 0.09
CA LYS A 431 17.51 -31.49 0.87
C LYS A 431 18.95 -31.80 0.40
N LYS A 432 19.25 -33.01 -0.11
CA LYS A 432 20.65 -33.39 -0.43
C LYS A 432 21.14 -32.91 -1.81
N VAL A 433 20.26 -32.81 -2.79
CA VAL A 433 20.63 -32.41 -4.16
C VAL A 433 20.84 -30.89 -4.25
N LEU A 434 20.00 -30.10 -3.57
CA LEU A 434 20.15 -28.64 -3.50
C LEU A 434 21.44 -28.24 -2.75
N ALA A 435 21.77 -28.96 -1.68
CA ALA A 435 23.01 -28.76 -0.91
C ALA A 435 24.28 -29.07 -1.73
N ASN A 436 24.25 -30.12 -2.56
CA ASN A 436 25.40 -30.48 -3.39
C ASN A 436 25.56 -29.58 -4.63
N MET A 437 24.49 -28.97 -5.15
CA MET A 437 24.62 -27.95 -6.21
C MET A 437 25.14 -26.61 -5.68
N LEU A 438 24.78 -26.23 -4.46
CA LEU A 438 25.27 -25.00 -3.83
C LEU A 438 26.67 -25.13 -3.20
N GLY A 439 27.12 -26.34 -2.89
CA GLY A 439 28.45 -26.61 -2.32
C GLY A 439 29.57 -26.86 -3.35
N GLY A 440 29.25 -26.89 -4.65
CA GLY A 440 30.20 -27.21 -5.72
C GLY A 440 30.83 -26.01 -6.46
N MET A 441 30.52 -24.77 -6.05
CA MET A 441 31.14 -23.55 -6.58
C MET A 441 31.85 -22.78 -5.45
N GLY A 442 32.72 -23.49 -4.73
CA GLY A 442 33.70 -22.91 -3.81
C GLY A 442 34.94 -22.44 -4.55
#